data_AF-A0A535A8K8-F1
#
_entry.id   AF-A0A535A8K8-F1
#
_cell.length_a   1.000
_cell.length_b   1.000
_cell.length_c   1.000
_cell.angle_alpha   90.00
_cell.angle_beta   90.00
_cell.angle_gamma   90.00
#
_symmetry.space_group_name_H-M   'P 1'
#
loop_
_entity.id
_entity.type
_entity.pdbx_description
1 polymer ?
#
loop_
_entity_poly.entity_id
_entity_poly.type
_entity_poly.pdbx_seq_one_letter_code
_entity_poly.pdbx_strand_id
1 'polypeptide(L)'
;MSLRTHLLQLLAPFHPGDEVVPGARLVGVLLEIGLGWRFRTEDGDVNVEVVLAADAERFAARTPRLALSYRAITPAPARSRAGKALCEALAPIVARNEDTVLAAIER
;
A
#
# COMPACT_ATOMS: atom_id res chain seq x y z
N MET A 1 7.26 -15.33 11.16
CA MET A 1 6.15 -14.34 11.10
C MET A 1 5.35 -14.59 9.82
N SER A 2 4.09 -14.15 9.75
CA SER A 2 3.29 -14.28 8.52
C SER A 2 3.52 -13.10 7.58
N LEU A 3 3.38 -13.31 6.26
CA LEU A 3 3.46 -12.24 5.25
C LEU A 3 2.48 -11.08 5.53
N ARG A 4 1.29 -11.41 6.03
CA ARG A 4 0.30 -10.43 6.50
C ARG A 4 0.88 -9.47 7.55
N THR A 5 1.63 -10.00 8.51
CA THR A 5 2.25 -9.19 9.57
C THR A 5 3.27 -8.23 8.98
N HIS A 6 4.14 -8.71 8.09
CA HIS A 6 5.15 -7.88 7.44
C HIS A 6 4.53 -6.76 6.59
N LEU A 7 3.46 -7.06 5.85
CA LEU A 7 2.73 -6.04 5.09
C LEU A 7 2.12 -4.96 6.00
N LEU A 8 1.56 -5.31 7.16
CA LEU A 8 1.06 -4.30 8.10
C LEU A 8 2.20 -3.47 8.72
N GLN A 9 3.34 -4.09 8.99
CA GLN A 9 4.50 -3.39 9.56
C GLN A 9 5.08 -2.32 8.63
N LEU A 10 4.96 -2.47 7.31
CA LEU A 10 5.32 -1.40 6.37
C LEU A 10 4.50 -0.12 6.59
N LEU A 11 3.29 -0.24 7.15
CA LEU A 11 2.41 0.88 7.50
C LEU A 11 2.44 1.20 9.00
N ALA A 12 3.39 0.72 9.78
CA ALA A 12 3.45 1.05 11.21
C ALA A 12 3.59 2.58 11.41
N PRO A 13 2.93 3.17 12.44
CA PRO A 13 2.19 2.50 13.52
C PRO A 13 0.70 2.25 13.24
N PHE A 14 0.24 2.34 12.00
CA PHE A 14 -1.18 2.22 11.66
C PHE A 14 -1.66 0.76 11.64
N HIS A 15 -2.90 0.56 12.07
CA HIS A 15 -3.57 -0.74 12.14
C HIS A 15 -4.81 -0.76 11.24
N PRO A 16 -5.33 -1.96 10.89
CA PRO A 16 -6.64 -2.07 10.26
C PRO A 16 -7.72 -1.36 11.08
N GLY A 17 -8.49 -0.50 10.42
CA GLY A 17 -9.43 0.40 11.04
C GLY A 17 -8.91 1.83 11.17
N ASP A 18 -7.60 2.09 11.10
CA ASP A 18 -7.05 3.44 11.22
C ASP A 18 -7.15 4.24 9.92
N GLU A 19 -7.33 5.54 10.06
CA GLU A 19 -7.14 6.50 8.97
C GLU A 19 -5.65 6.78 8.82
N VAL A 20 -5.05 6.27 7.75
CA VAL A 20 -3.60 6.30 7.53
C VAL A 20 -3.17 7.63 6.91
N VAL A 21 -3.99 8.12 6.00
CA VAL A 21 -3.91 9.46 5.41
C VAL A 21 -5.33 10.03 5.34
N PRO A 22 -5.51 11.36 5.32
CA PRO A 22 -6.85 11.96 5.30
C PRO A 22 -7.74 11.38 4.20
N GLY A 23 -8.91 10.88 4.58
CA GLY A 23 -9.90 10.28 3.69
C GLY A 23 -9.62 8.82 3.29
N ALA A 24 -8.58 8.16 3.80
CA ALA A 24 -8.26 6.76 3.48
C ALA A 24 -8.03 5.90 4.72
N ARG A 25 -8.99 5.00 4.98
CA ARG A 25 -8.96 4.06 6.10
C ARG A 25 -8.42 2.71 5.67
N LEU A 26 -7.43 2.18 6.40
CA LEU A 26 -6.87 0.87 6.15
C LEU A 26 -7.90 -0.20 6.53
N VAL A 27 -8.31 -1.03 5.57
CA VAL A 27 -9.24 -2.15 5.81
C VAL A 27 -8.48 -3.41 6.20
N GLY A 28 -7.32 -3.64 5.58
CA GLY A 28 -6.49 -4.82 5.83
C GLY A 28 -5.49 -5.07 4.71
N VAL A 29 -4.88 -6.24 4.73
CA VAL A 29 -3.94 -6.67 3.68
C VAL A 29 -4.65 -7.27 2.48
N LEU A 30 -4.03 -7.17 1.32
CA LEU A 30 -4.36 -7.87 0.09
C LEU A 30 -3.33 -8.99 -0.13
N LEU A 31 -3.79 -10.22 -0.33
CA LEU A 31 -2.92 -11.40 -0.57
C LEU A 31 -3.36 -12.26 -1.77
N GLU A 32 -4.62 -12.18 -2.20
CA GLU A 32 -5.20 -13.11 -3.19
C GLU A 32 -4.92 -12.72 -4.65
N ILE A 33 -4.70 -11.43 -4.92
CA ILE A 33 -4.53 -10.88 -6.28
C ILE A 33 -3.29 -9.98 -6.39
N GLY A 34 -2.34 -10.16 -5.47
CA GLY A 34 -1.18 -9.31 -5.26
C GLY A 34 -0.90 -9.13 -3.76
N LEU A 35 0.27 -8.56 -3.44
CA LEU A 35 0.63 -8.19 -2.08
C LEU A 35 0.35 -6.71 -1.86
N GLY A 36 -0.22 -6.34 -0.72
CA GLY A 36 -0.44 -4.93 -0.38
C GLY A 36 -1.58 -4.74 0.59
N TRP A 37 -2.38 -3.71 0.36
CA TRP A 37 -3.42 -3.25 1.28
C TRP A 37 -4.69 -2.86 0.57
N ARG A 38 -5.81 -2.93 1.30
CA ARG A 38 -7.08 -2.35 0.89
C ARG A 38 -7.38 -1.13 1.73
N PHE A 39 -7.78 -0.05 1.07
CA PHE A 39 -8.23 1.18 1.67
C PHE A 39 -9.69 1.44 1.30
N ARG A 40 -10.45 1.94 2.27
CA ARG A 40 -11.76 2.55 2.04
C ARG A 40 -11.58 4.05 1.97
N THR A 41 -12.06 4.67 0.90
CA THR A 41 -12.11 6.12 0.75
C THR A 41 -13.53 6.60 0.48
N GLU A 42 -13.76 7.92 0.50
CA GLU A 42 -15.05 8.52 0.10
C GLU A 42 -15.43 8.16 -1.35
N ASP A 43 -14.44 8.05 -2.23
CA ASP A 43 -14.61 7.72 -3.63
C ASP A 43 -14.80 6.22 -3.90
N GLY A 44 -14.61 5.37 -2.88
CA GLY A 44 -14.77 3.91 -2.92
C GLY A 44 -13.50 3.14 -2.52
N ASP A 45 -13.58 1.81 -2.58
CA ASP A 45 -12.47 0.96 -2.18
C ASP A 45 -11.32 0.98 -3.21
N VAL A 46 -10.09 1.15 -2.70
CA VAL A 46 -8.84 1.17 -3.46
C VAL A 46 -7.91 0.09 -2.92
N ASN A 47 -7.43 -0.78 -3.80
CA ASN A 47 -6.30 -1.65 -3.49
C ASN A 47 -5.01 -0.91 -3.82
N VAL A 48 -4.05 -0.93 -2.90
CA VAL A 48 -2.67 -0.50 -3.13
C VAL A 48 -1.81 -1.75 -3.11
N GLU A 49 -1.17 -2.05 -4.23
CA GLU A 49 -0.26 -3.18 -4.38
C GLU A 49 1.18 -2.71 -4.14
N VAL A 50 1.99 -3.61 -3.57
CA VAL A 50 3.40 -3.40 -3.29
C VAL A 50 4.23 -4.53 -3.88
N VAL A 51 5.28 -4.17 -4.60
CA VAL A 51 6.23 -5.09 -5.24
C VAL A 51 7.66 -4.60 -5.03
N LEU A 52 8.66 -5.44 -5.28
CA LEU A 52 10.04 -4.97 -5.35
C LEU A 52 10.18 -3.96 -6.50
N ALA A 53 10.87 -2.86 -6.25
CA ALA A 53 11.06 -1.80 -7.24
C ALA A 53 11.79 -2.29 -8.50
N ALA A 54 12.68 -3.29 -8.35
CA ALA A 54 13.38 -3.92 -9.46
C ALA A 54 12.46 -4.71 -10.41
N ASP A 55 11.32 -5.20 -9.90
CA ASP A 55 10.37 -6.02 -10.64
C ASP A 55 9.18 -5.22 -11.20
N ALA A 56 9.13 -3.91 -10.92
CA ALA A 56 7.99 -3.06 -11.26
C ALA A 56 8.13 -2.43 -12.67
N GLU A 57 7.26 -2.80 -13.60
CA GLU A 57 7.17 -2.12 -14.91
C GLU A 57 6.51 -0.74 -14.83
N ARG A 58 5.52 -0.58 -13.93
CA ARG A 58 4.77 0.67 -13.71
C ARG A 58 4.46 0.84 -12.24
N PHE A 59 4.55 2.07 -11.75
CA PHE A 59 4.23 2.41 -10.37
C PHE A 59 3.65 3.83 -10.28
N ALA A 60 2.84 4.05 -9.25
CA ALA A 60 2.28 5.35 -8.91
C ALA A 60 3.21 6.14 -7.97
N ALA A 61 3.87 5.43 -7.05
CA ALA A 61 4.91 5.95 -6.19
C ALA A 61 5.95 4.87 -5.92
N ARG A 62 7.14 5.26 -5.45
CA ARG A 62 8.20 4.32 -5.10
C ARG A 62 8.96 4.76 -3.86
N THR A 63 9.57 3.78 -3.24
CA THR A 63 10.59 3.87 -2.18
C THR A 63 11.91 3.31 -2.74
N PRO A 64 13.02 3.31 -1.99
CA PRO A 64 14.29 2.73 -2.46
C PRO A 64 14.20 1.31 -3.00
N ARG A 65 13.48 0.38 -2.35
CA ARG A 65 13.40 -1.04 -2.73
C ARG A 65 11.99 -1.52 -3.06
N LEU A 66 10.95 -0.74 -2.74
CA LEU A 66 9.55 -1.09 -3.04
C LEU A 66 8.87 -0.10 -3.99
N ALA A 67 8.00 -0.60 -4.85
CA ALA A 67 7.14 0.17 -5.73
C ALA A 67 5.66 -0.02 -5.34
N LEU A 68 4.89 1.05 -5.44
CA LEU A 68 3.48 1.12 -5.06
C LEU A 68 2.63 1.40 -6.29
N SER A 69 1.62 0.56 -6.54
CA SER A 69 0.61 0.76 -7.58
C SER A 69 -0.79 0.71 -6.96
N TYR A 70 -1.81 1.11 -7.71
CA TYR A 70 -3.19 1.11 -7.21
C TYR A 70 -4.17 0.56 -8.23
N ARG A 71 -5.27 0.02 -7.71
CA ARG A 71 -6.43 -0.43 -8.48
C ARG A 71 -7.71 -0.04 -7.73
N ALA A 72 -8.53 0.80 -8.36
CA ALA A 72 -9.88 1.05 -7.86
C ALA A 72 -10.75 -0.19 -8.06
N ILE A 73 -11.50 -0.61 -7.03
CA ILE A 73 -12.34 -1.81 -7.10
C ILE A 73 -13.71 -1.49 -7.71
N THR A 74 -14.19 -0.26 -7.56
CA THR A 74 -15.48 0.16 -8.11
C THR A 74 -15.30 0.88 -9.47
N PRO A 75 -16.32 0.90 -10.35
CA PRO A 75 -16.18 1.30 -11.77
C PRO A 75 -16.33 2.81 -12.13
N ALA A 76 -16.39 3.76 -11.19
CA ALA A 76 -16.59 5.18 -11.55
C ALA A 76 -15.33 5.84 -12.18
N PRO A 77 -15.50 6.70 -13.21
CA PRO A 77 -14.43 7.18 -14.09
C PRO A 77 -13.48 8.25 -13.51
N ALA A 78 -13.74 8.83 -12.33
CA ALA A 78 -12.95 9.94 -11.77
C ALA A 78 -11.66 9.54 -11.02
N ARG A 79 -11.25 8.26 -11.07
CA ARG A 79 -10.51 7.61 -9.96
C ARG A 79 -8.99 7.49 -10.08
N SER A 80 -8.39 7.93 -11.18
CA SER A 80 -6.92 7.82 -11.35
C SER A 80 -6.14 8.74 -10.41
N ARG A 81 -6.65 9.96 -10.13
CA ARG A 81 -5.91 10.93 -9.29
C ARG A 81 -5.89 10.55 -7.81
N ALA A 82 -7.02 10.07 -7.27
CA ALA A 82 -7.13 9.69 -5.87
C ALA A 82 -6.25 8.49 -5.50
N GLY A 83 -6.24 7.44 -6.34
CA GLY A 83 -5.37 6.28 -6.12
C GLY A 83 -3.88 6.62 -6.22
N LYS A 84 -3.49 7.46 -7.17
CA LYS A 84 -2.11 7.94 -7.27
C LYS A 84 -1.70 8.75 -6.04
N ALA A 85 -2.52 9.71 -5.62
CA ALA A 85 -2.26 10.53 -4.45
C ALA A 85 -2.14 9.69 -3.17
N LEU A 86 -2.96 8.64 -3.03
CA LEU A 86 -2.84 7.68 -1.93
C LEU A 86 -1.47 6.97 -1.95
N CYS A 87 -1.03 6.45 -3.09
CA CYS A 87 0.30 5.83 -3.20
C CYS A 87 1.43 6.81 -2.84
N GLU A 88 1.36 8.05 -3.33
CA GLU A 88 2.35 9.10 -3.02
C GLU A 88 2.39 9.43 -1.52
N ALA A 89 1.22 9.47 -0.87
CA ALA A 89 1.13 9.74 0.57
C ALA A 89 1.58 8.54 1.44
N LEU A 90 1.41 7.30 0.96
CA LEU A 90 1.88 6.10 1.64
C LEU A 90 3.39 5.89 1.50
N ALA A 91 4.00 6.30 0.39
CA ALA A 91 5.43 6.11 0.14
C ALA A 91 6.36 6.55 1.29
N PRO A 92 6.21 7.75 1.89
CA PRO A 92 7.05 8.14 3.03
C PRO A 92 6.80 7.31 4.30
N ILE A 93 5.61 6.75 4.48
CA ILE A 93 5.31 5.85 5.61
C ILE A 93 6.02 4.51 5.37
N VAL A 94 5.86 3.94 4.18
CA VAL A 94 6.51 2.69 3.76
C VAL A 94 8.02 2.81 3.87
N ALA A 95 8.61 3.88 3.34
CA ALA A 95 10.06 4.10 3.34
C ALA A 95 10.67 4.13 4.75
N ARG A 96 9.93 4.56 5.78
CA ARG A 96 10.43 4.57 7.17
C ARG A 96 10.54 3.17 7.78
N ASN A 97 9.71 2.23 7.32
CA ASN A 97 9.61 0.88 7.86
C ASN A 97 10.28 -0.17 6.95
N GLU A 98 10.56 0.19 5.70
CA GLU A 98 11.02 -0.69 4.62
C GLU A 98 12.21 -1.56 5.01
N ASP A 99 13.33 -0.95 5.44
CA ASP A 99 14.55 -1.69 5.74
C ASP A 99 14.36 -2.72 6.85
N THR A 100 13.64 -2.34 7.91
CA THR A 100 13.37 -3.22 9.05
C THR A 100 12.50 -4.41 8.63
N VAL A 101 11.48 -4.16 7.81
CA VAL A 101 10.58 -5.21 7.35
C VAL A 101 11.28 -6.16 6.38
N LEU A 102 12.01 -5.63 5.39
CA LEU A 102 12.70 -6.47 4.41
C LEU A 102 13.79 -7.33 5.05
N ALA A 103 14.58 -6.78 5.98
CA ALA A 103 15.57 -7.55 6.73
C ALA A 103 14.96 -8.63 7.65
N ALA A 104 13.68 -8.54 7.97
CA ALA A 104 12.96 -9.57 8.72
C ALA A 104 12.37 -10.67 7.82
N ILE A 105 12.19 -10.41 6.52
CA ILE A 105 11.73 -11.39 5.52
C ILE A 105 12.92 -12.20 4.97
N GLU A 106 14.08 -11.58 4.81
CA GLU A 106 15.31 -12.21 4.28
C GLU A 106 15.97 -13.22 5.25
N ARG A 107 15.41 -13.42 6.45
CA ARG A 107 15.90 -14.34 7.49
C ARG A 107 15.08 -15.62 7.56
#